data_AF-A0A7W7HQZ1-F1
#
_entry.id   AF-A0A7W7HQZ1-F1
#
_cell.length_a   1.000
_cell.length_b   1.000
_cell.length_c   1.000
_cell.angle_alpha   90.00
_cell.angle_beta   90.00
_cell.angle_gamma   90.00
#
_symmetry.space_group_name_H-M   'P 1'
#
loop_
_entity.id
_entity.type
_entity.pdbx_description
1 polymer ?
#
loop_
_entity_poly.entity_id
_entity_poly.type
_entity_poly.pdbx_seq_one_letter_code
_entity_poly.pdbx_strand_id
1 'polypeptide(L)' 'MTVVDTMERVMAPSSFEYMKPWLVENPEPSVCPHCKQEIQPGDNVHWWQDVLWHTKPQCRSA' A
#
# COMPACT_ATOMS: atom_id res chain seq x y z
N MET A 1 46.31 37.54 23.26
CA MET A 1 45.16 37.78 22.35
C MET A 1 45.48 37.20 20.99
N THR A 2 44.84 36.09 20.65
CA THR A 2 44.67 35.61 19.27
C THR A 2 43.26 35.01 19.18
N VAL A 3 42.44 35.63 18.37
CA VAL A 3 41.05 35.29 18.04
C VAL A 3 41.06 34.62 16.67
N VAL A 4 40.61 33.37 16.60
CA VAL A 4 40.04 32.62 15.45
C VAL A 4 39.97 31.15 15.92
N ASP A 5 38.94 30.36 15.68
CA ASP A 5 37.66 30.57 15.03
C ASP A 5 36.83 29.34 15.41
N THR A 6 35.67 29.62 16.00
CA THR A 6 34.40 28.93 15.79
C THR A 6 34.48 27.45 15.42
N MET A 7 34.09 26.61 16.38
CA MET A 7 33.74 25.20 16.18
C MET A 7 32.67 25.08 15.09
N GLU A 8 33.08 24.92 13.83
CA GLU A 8 32.18 24.62 12.72
C GLU A 8 31.57 23.23 12.92
N ARG A 9 30.41 23.30 13.54
CA ARG A 9 29.32 22.34 13.57
C ARG A 9 28.99 21.88 12.15
N VAL A 10 29.74 20.92 11.62
CA VAL A 10 29.30 20.14 10.45
C VAL A 10 28.25 19.14 10.94
N MET A 11 27.04 19.63 11.21
CA MET A 11 25.87 18.76 11.28
C MET A 11 25.73 18.14 9.89
N ALA A 12 26.00 16.83 9.79
CA ALA A 12 25.68 16.04 8.62
C ALA A 12 24.23 16.38 8.18
N PRO A 13 23.97 16.57 6.88
CA PRO A 13 22.63 16.90 6.42
C PRO A 13 21.66 15.84 6.94
N SER A 14 20.63 16.35 7.62
CA SER A 14 19.53 15.61 8.22
C SER A 14 19.11 14.44 7.33
N SER A 15 19.04 13.26 7.93
CA SER A 15 18.57 12.01 7.36
C SER A 15 17.49 12.23 6.29
N PHE A 16 17.69 11.65 5.11
CA PHE A 16 16.64 11.52 4.10
C PHE A 16 15.47 10.75 4.73
N GLU A 17 14.42 11.45 5.12
CA GLU A 17 13.20 10.82 5.61
C GLU A 17 12.48 10.21 4.40
N TYR A 18 12.62 8.90 4.25
CA TYR A 18 11.77 8.14 3.34
C TYR A 18 10.34 8.23 3.86
N MET A 19 9.56 9.20 3.36
CA MET A 19 8.12 9.22 3.59
C MET A 19 7.57 7.95 2.96
N LYS A 20 7.18 7.01 3.83
CA LYS A 20 6.50 5.78 3.43
C LYS A 20 5.31 6.22 2.56
N PRO A 21 5.25 5.82 1.28
CA PRO A 21 4.09 6.15 0.47
C PRO A 21 2.87 5.64 1.24
N TRP A 22 1.93 6.55 1.48
CA TRP A 22 0.70 6.30 2.20
C TRP A 22 0.05 5.10 1.52
N LEU A 23 0.26 3.91 2.09
CA LEU A 23 -0.43 2.72 1.66
C LEU A 23 -1.87 3.07 1.92
N VAL A 24 -2.68 3.24 0.88
CA VAL A 24 -4.10 3.56 1.04
C VAL A 24 -4.68 2.44 1.88
N GLU A 25 -4.88 2.71 3.18
CA GLU A 25 -5.17 1.69 4.20
C GLU A 25 -6.58 1.09 4.05
N ASN A 26 -7.35 1.60 3.09
CA ASN A 26 -8.67 1.08 2.73
C ASN A 26 -8.79 1.00 1.20
N PRO A 27 -8.28 -0.07 0.56
CA PRO A 27 -8.74 -0.40 -0.78
C PRO A 27 -10.25 -0.62 -0.71
N GLU A 28 -11.02 0.02 -1.59
CA GLU A 28 -12.46 -0.23 -1.68
C GLU A 28 -12.73 -1.74 -1.79
N PRO A 29 -13.74 -2.27 -1.08
CA PRO A 29 -14.04 -3.70 -1.11
C PRO A 29 -14.35 -4.12 -2.55
N SER A 30 -13.51 -4.99 -3.11
CA SER A 30 -13.72 -5.53 -4.44
C SER A 30 -14.88 -6.53 -4.38
N VAL A 31 -15.94 -6.35 -5.18
CA VAL A 31 -17.09 -7.25 -5.21
C VAL A 31 -17.04 -8.12 -6.45
N CYS A 32 -17.16 -9.44 -6.28
CA CYS A 32 -17.19 -10.36 -7.42
C CYS A 32 -18.49 -10.15 -8.24
N PRO A 33 -18.39 -9.84 -9.54
CA PRO A 33 -19.56 -9.50 -10.35
C PRO A 33 -20.49 -10.69 -10.63
N HIS A 34 -20.02 -11.94 -10.50
CA HIS A 34 -20.82 -13.15 -10.70
C HIS A 34 -21.67 -13.51 -9.48
N CYS A 35 -21.05 -13.76 -8.32
CA CYS A 35 -21.77 -14.16 -7.10
C CYS A 35 -22.25 -12.99 -6.23
N LYS A 36 -21.88 -11.75 -6.57
CA LYS A 36 -22.22 -10.52 -5.82
C LYS A 36 -21.71 -10.53 -4.36
N GLN A 37 -20.70 -11.33 -4.05
CA GLN A 37 -20.05 -11.38 -2.75
C GLN A 37 -18.78 -10.53 -2.72
N GLU A 38 -18.50 -9.92 -1.57
CA GLU A 38 -17.25 -9.21 -1.31
C GLU A 38 -16.07 -10.17 -1.35
N ILE A 39 -14.98 -9.73 -1.96
CA ILE A 39 -13.72 -10.46 -2.07
C ILE A 39 -12.86 -10.11 -0.86
N GLN A 40 -12.55 -11.09 -0.03
CA GLN A 40 -11.68 -10.91 1.13
C GLN A 40 -10.21 -11.14 0.77
N PRO A 41 -9.28 -10.46 1.47
CA PRO A 41 -7.87 -10.80 1.41
C PRO A 41 -7.65 -12.29 1.78
N GLY A 42 -7.14 -13.08 0.85
CA GLY A 42 -6.93 -14.52 1.02
C GLY A 42 -7.89 -15.40 0.21
N ASP A 43 -8.92 -14.84 -0.42
CA ASP A 43 -9.75 -15.59 -1.37
C ASP A 43 -8.97 -15.96 -2.64
N ASN A 44 -9.32 -17.11 -3.22
CA ASN A 44 -8.81 -17.50 -4.52
C ASN A 44 -9.54 -16.68 -5.58
N VAL A 45 -8.81 -15.77 -6.21
CA VAL A 45 -9.35 -14.85 -7.20
C VAL A 45 -8.59 -14.91 -8.52
N HIS A 46 -9.22 -14.43 -9.57
CA HIS A 46 -8.60 -14.18 -10.86
C HIS A 46 -9.04 -12.81 -11.39
N TRP A 47 -8.18 -12.20 -12.21
CA TRP A 47 -8.44 -10.93 -12.86
C TRP A 47 -9.06 -11.16 -14.24
N TRP A 48 -10.18 -10.48 -14.51
CA TRP A 48 -10.85 -10.51 -15.82
C TRP A 48 -11.54 -9.16 -16.08
N GLN A 49 -11.27 -8.54 -17.25
CA GLN A 49 -11.81 -7.23 -17.64
C GLN A 49 -11.61 -6.15 -16.56
N ASP A 50 -10.40 -6.07 -16.00
CA ASP A 50 -10.04 -5.08 -14.98
C ASP A 50 -10.86 -5.18 -13.68
N VAL A 51 -11.56 -6.30 -13.47
CA VAL A 51 -12.30 -6.62 -12.24
C VAL A 51 -11.77 -7.92 -11.64
N LEU A 52 -11.83 -8.02 -10.32
CA LEU A 52 -11.52 -9.23 -9.57
C LEU A 52 -12.73 -10.17 -9.50
N TRP A 53 -12.50 -11.45 -9.74
CA TRP A 53 -13.51 -12.50 -9.72
C TRP A 53 -13.09 -13.63 -8.78
N HIS A 54 -14.04 -14.20 -8.03
CA HIS A 54 -13.80 -15.42 -7.28
C HIS A 54 -13.54 -16.60 -8.22
N THR A 55 -12.59 -17.46 -7.85
CA THR A 55 -12.36 -18.74 -8.50
C THR A 55 -13.33 -19.79 -7.92
N LYS A 56 -13.76 -20.75 -8.73
CA LYS A 56 -14.55 -21.90 -8.22
C LYS A 56 -13.69 -22.71 -7.23
N PRO A 57 -14.25 -23.24 -6.13
CA PRO A 57 -15.67 -23.33 -5.80
C PRO A 57 -16.20 -22.16 -4.95
N GLN A 58 -15.40 -21.12 -4.69
CA GLN A 58 -15.82 -19.97 -3.87
C GLN A 58 -16.86 -19.12 -4.61
N CYS A 59 -16.74 -19.02 -5.93
CA CYS A 59 -17.78 -18.41 -6.76
C CYS A 59 -18.98 -19.35 -6.94
N ARG A 60 -19.97 -19.27 -6.04
CA ARG A 60 -21.27 -19.94 -6.17
C ARG A 60 -22.35 -18.89 -6.42
N SER A 61 -23.17 -19.07 -7.46
CA SER A 61 -24.34 -18.21 -7.65
C SER A 61 -25.25 -18.34 -6.43
N ALA A 62 -25.73 -17.20 -5.92
CA ALA A 62 -26.79 -17.16 -4.91
C ALA A 62 -28.11 -17.67 -5.51
#